data_AF-A0A3M8SWB5-F1
#
_entry.id   AF-A0A3M8SWB5-F1
#
_cell.length_a   1.000
_cell.length_b   1.000
_cell.length_c   1.000
_cell.angle_alpha   90.00
_cell.angle_beta   90.00
_cell.angle_gamma   90.00
#
_symmetry.space_group_name_H-M   'P 1'
#
loop_
_entity.id
_entity.type
_entity.pdbx_description
1 polymer ?
#
loop_
_entity_poly.entity_id
_entity_poly.type
_entity_poly.pdbx_seq_one_letter_code
_entity_poly.pdbx_strand_id
1 'polypeptide(L)'
;MAGLGASFALLVANIDSVAKYIYAYSFRWALFWFSASLLLGLLARFLAVTVFGGLNSNEALSKQLAGSISSAKRFSFPAFIHFLFSGLLLPYKCIASSTFDKVKRGDLMASARLTAKTSQLQALLVLGQIVCSTASVLVLASGIKA
;
A
#
# COMPACT_ATOMS: atom_id res chain seq x y z
N MET A 1 -13.84 -5.62 -1.79
CA MET A 1 -12.99 -6.81 -2.03
C MET A 1 -13.50 -8.05 -1.31
N ALA A 2 -13.89 -8.01 -0.02
CA ALA A 2 -14.36 -9.19 0.70
C ALA A 2 -15.55 -9.91 0.00
N GLY A 3 -16.52 -9.16 -0.53
CA GLY A 3 -17.65 -9.72 -1.29
C GLY A 3 -17.23 -10.46 -2.56
N LEU A 4 -16.43 -9.82 -3.43
CA LEU A 4 -15.90 -10.45 -4.65
C LEU A 4 -15.01 -11.67 -4.36
N GLY A 5 -14.18 -11.60 -3.31
CA GLY A 5 -13.37 -12.73 -2.87
C GLY A 5 -14.23 -13.90 -2.38
N ALA A 6 -15.30 -13.62 -1.63
CA ALA A 6 -16.25 -14.65 -1.22
C ALA A 6 -16.97 -15.29 -2.42
N SER A 7 -17.37 -14.49 -3.42
CA SER A 7 -17.97 -15.00 -4.66
C SER A 7 -17.01 -15.90 -5.44
N PHE A 8 -15.74 -15.50 -5.59
CA PHE A 8 -14.72 -16.35 -6.22
C PHE A 8 -14.41 -17.61 -5.41
N ALA A 9 -14.39 -17.53 -4.07
CA ALA A 9 -14.22 -18.68 -3.20
C ALA A 9 -15.38 -19.68 -3.33
N LEU A 10 -16.62 -19.20 -3.42
CA LEU A 10 -17.80 -20.05 -3.67
C LEU A 10 -17.76 -20.69 -5.06
N LEU A 11 -17.33 -19.94 -6.08
CA LEU A 11 -17.12 -20.44 -7.44
C LEU A 11 -16.09 -21.57 -7.49
N VAL A 12 -14.97 -21.40 -6.79
CA VAL A 12 -13.92 -22.42 -6.69
C VAL A 12 -14.38 -23.61 -5.86
N ALA A 13 -15.09 -23.39 -4.76
CA ALA A 13 -15.62 -24.46 -3.91
C ALA A 13 -16.67 -25.33 -4.64
N ASN A 14 -17.35 -24.77 -5.65
CA ASN A 14 -18.36 -25.46 -6.44
C ASN A 14 -17.93 -25.65 -7.91
N ILE A 15 -16.62 -25.76 -8.16
CA ILE A 15 -16.09 -25.76 -9.53
C ILE A 15 -16.60 -26.94 -10.37
N ASP A 16 -16.84 -28.10 -9.77
CA ASP A 16 -17.37 -29.29 -10.46
C ASP A 16 -18.81 -29.07 -10.99
N SER A 17 -19.60 -28.27 -10.27
CA SER A 17 -20.95 -27.88 -10.67
C SER A 17 -20.93 -26.75 -11.71
N VAL A 18 -20.01 -25.78 -11.56
CA VAL A 18 -19.96 -24.58 -12.41
C VAL A 18 -19.23 -24.81 -13.73
N ALA A 19 -18.25 -25.71 -13.79
CA ALA A 19 -17.48 -26.01 -15.01
C ALA A 19 -18.34 -26.52 -16.17
N LYS A 20 -19.56 -26.99 -15.89
CA LYS A 20 -20.57 -27.35 -16.90
C LYS A 20 -21.09 -26.13 -17.66
N TYR A 21 -21.18 -24.97 -17.00
CA TYR A 21 -21.79 -23.74 -17.52
C TYR A 21 -20.76 -22.71 -18.00
N ILE A 22 -19.48 -22.86 -17.66
CA ILE A 22 -18.44 -21.86 -17.97
C ILE A 22 -17.28 -22.53 -18.70
N TYR A 23 -16.76 -21.89 -19.76
CA TYR A 23 -15.53 -22.35 -20.40
C TYR A 23 -14.33 -22.23 -19.46
N ALA A 24 -13.57 -23.32 -19.32
CA ALA A 24 -12.37 -23.37 -18.47
C ALA A 24 -11.32 -22.29 -18.82
N TYR A 25 -11.28 -21.86 -20.08
CA TYR A 25 -10.41 -20.78 -20.54
C TYR A 25 -10.78 -19.43 -19.90
N SER A 26 -12.05 -19.04 -19.95
CA SER A 26 -12.53 -17.79 -19.35
C SER A 26 -12.38 -17.77 -17.84
N PHE A 27 -12.54 -18.94 -17.19
CA PHE A 27 -12.32 -19.08 -15.75
C PHE A 27 -10.86 -18.82 -15.36
N ARG A 28 -9.88 -19.37 -16.09
CA ARG A 28 -8.44 -19.13 -15.81
C ARG A 28 -8.07 -17.65 -15.94
N TRP A 29 -8.57 -16.98 -16.98
CA TRP A 29 -8.32 -15.56 -17.17
C TRP A 29 -8.98 -14.70 -16.09
N ALA A 30 -10.23 -14.98 -15.72
CA ALA A 30 -10.90 -14.29 -14.63
C ALA A 30 -10.12 -14.44 -13.30
N LEU A 31 -9.64 -15.65 -13.00
CA LEU A 31 -8.85 -15.91 -11.80
C LEU A 31 -7.51 -15.15 -11.79
N PHE A 32 -6.86 -15.04 -12.95
CA PHE A 32 -5.63 -14.27 -13.13
C PHE A 32 -5.86 -12.77 -12.88
N TRP A 33 -6.88 -12.18 -13.51
CA TRP A 33 -7.24 -10.77 -13.32
C TRP A 33 -7.67 -10.47 -11.87
N PHE A 34 -8.38 -11.40 -11.24
CA PHE A 34 -8.75 -11.30 -9.82
C PHE A 34 -7.53 -11.36 -8.90
N SER A 35 -6.59 -12.27 -9.16
CA SER A 35 -5.34 -12.38 -8.40
C SER A 35 -4.46 -11.13 -8.54
N ALA A 36 -4.34 -10.59 -9.75
CA ALA A 36 -3.63 -9.34 -10.00
C ALA A 36 -4.28 -8.17 -9.23
N SER A 37 -5.61 -8.06 -9.25
CA SER A 37 -6.36 -7.09 -8.45
C SER A 37 -6.09 -7.21 -6.94
N LEU A 38 -6.01 -8.43 -6.40
CA LEU A 38 -5.66 -8.66 -5.00
C LEU A 38 -4.24 -8.20 -4.66
N LEU A 39 -3.26 -8.50 -5.52
CA LEU A 39 -1.88 -8.06 -5.36
C LEU A 39 -1.76 -6.53 -5.37
N LEU A 40 -2.42 -5.86 -6.32
CA LEU A 40 -2.47 -4.39 -6.36
C LEU A 40 -3.11 -3.82 -5.08
N GLY A 41 -4.20 -4.40 -4.61
CA GLY A 41 -4.86 -4.00 -3.37
C GLY A 41 -4.00 -4.20 -2.13
N LEU A 42 -3.23 -5.30 -2.09
CA LEU A 42 -2.29 -5.59 -1.01
C LEU A 42 -1.14 -4.57 -1.00
N LEU A 43 -0.56 -4.26 -2.16
CA LEU A 43 0.44 -3.21 -2.30
C LEU A 43 -0.11 -1.85 -1.86
N ALA A 44 -1.30 -1.47 -2.32
CA ALA A 44 -1.93 -0.20 -1.94
C ALA A 44 -2.13 -0.10 -0.42
N ARG A 45 -2.56 -1.21 0.22
CA ARG A 45 -2.73 -1.27 1.68
C ARG A 45 -1.40 -1.26 2.43
N PHE A 46 -0.37 -1.92 1.90
CA PHE A 46 0.97 -1.88 2.46
C PHE A 46 1.53 -0.45 2.45
N LEU A 47 1.42 0.26 1.32
CA LEU A 47 1.78 1.67 1.23
C LEU A 47 0.98 2.53 2.22
N ALA A 48 -0.35 2.34 2.29
CA ALA A 48 -1.21 3.08 3.20
C ALA A 48 -0.78 2.94 4.67
N VAL A 49 -0.48 1.70 5.11
CA VAL A 49 -0.04 1.43 6.49
C VAL A 49 1.32 2.08 6.78
N THR A 50 2.26 2.04 5.83
CA THR A 50 3.56 2.69 6.03
C THR A 50 3.46 4.21 6.14
N VAL A 51 2.57 4.83 5.36
CA VAL A 51 2.30 6.28 5.43
C VAL A 51 1.59 6.65 6.73
N PHE A 52 0.55 5.90 7.13
CA PHE A 52 -0.15 6.12 8.40
C PHE A 52 0.78 5.95 9.61
N GLY A 53 1.63 4.93 9.59
CA GLY A 53 2.64 4.71 10.62
C GLY A 53 3.63 5.87 10.72
N GLY A 54 4.09 6.41 9.57
CA GLY A 54 4.98 7.57 9.52
C GLY A 54 4.34 8.89 9.99
N LEU A 55 3.06 9.10 9.69
CA LEU A 55 2.32 10.30 10.12
C LEU A 55 2.02 10.28 11.63
N ASN A 56 1.49 9.16 12.14
CA ASN A 56 1.13 9.02 13.55
C ASN A 56 2.37 8.99 14.47
N SER A 57 3.48 8.39 14.00
CA SER A 57 4.74 8.41 14.77
C SER A 57 5.32 9.82 14.87
N ASN A 58 5.29 10.64 13.81
CA ASN A 58 5.73 12.04 13.88
C ASN A 58 4.87 12.88 14.84
N GLU A 59 3.57 12.61 14.92
CA GLU A 59 2.67 13.36 15.80
C GLU A 59 2.87 12.98 17.28
N ALA A 60 3.01 11.69 17.58
CA ALA A 60 3.31 11.20 18.92
C ALA A 60 4.71 11.63 19.39
N LEU A 61 5.70 11.52 18.49
CA LEU A 61 7.08 11.89 18.78
C LEU A 61 7.19 13.40 18.94
N SER A 62 6.54 14.23 18.12
CA SER A 62 6.56 15.70 18.31
C SER A 62 5.93 16.14 19.63
N LYS A 63 4.84 15.51 20.08
CA LYS A 63 4.23 15.79 21.41
C LYS A 63 5.15 15.37 22.56
N GLN A 64 5.78 14.21 22.49
CA GLN A 64 6.73 13.76 23.52
C GLN A 64 8.03 14.58 23.51
N LEU A 65 8.53 14.96 22.33
CA LEU A 65 9.73 15.77 22.18
C LEU A 65 9.49 17.20 22.68
N ALA A 66 8.33 17.80 22.40
CA ALA A 66 7.97 19.13 22.91
C ALA A 66 7.96 19.18 24.45
N GLY A 67 7.50 18.11 25.12
CA GLY A 67 7.59 17.99 26.59
C GLY A 67 9.02 17.76 27.11
N SER A 68 9.86 17.07 26.34
CA SER A 68 11.21 16.67 26.76
C SER A 68 12.30 17.71 26.43
N ILE A 69 12.11 18.52 25.39
CA ILE A 69 13.04 19.57 24.95
C ILE A 69 13.14 20.69 26.00
N SER A 70 12.07 20.94 26.76
CA SER A 70 12.06 21.87 27.89
C SER A 70 13.02 21.47 29.02
N SER A 71 13.44 20.20 29.08
CA SER A 71 14.28 19.63 30.14
C SER A 71 15.67 19.18 29.65
N ALA A 72 15.88 19.04 28.34
CA ALA A 72 17.09 18.45 27.78
C ALA A 72 18.13 19.51 27.37
N LYS A 73 19.17 19.69 28.20
CA LYS A 73 20.21 20.72 28.00
C LYS A 73 21.12 20.50 26.78
N ARG A 74 21.11 19.32 26.14
CA ARG A 74 21.90 19.01 24.92
C ARG A 74 21.25 17.91 24.07
N PHE A 75 20.25 18.24 23.24
CA PHE A 75 19.79 17.34 22.19
C PHE A 75 20.75 17.41 20.99
N SER A 76 21.44 16.30 20.69
CA SER A 76 22.30 16.22 19.50
C SER A 76 21.54 15.53 18.36
N PHE A 77 20.96 16.36 17.49
CA PHE A 77 20.29 15.93 16.27
C PHE A 77 21.10 14.92 15.41
N PRO A 78 22.44 15.04 15.26
CA PRO A 78 23.22 14.09 14.46
C PRO A 78 23.26 12.67 15.03
N ALA A 79 23.31 12.53 16.36
CA ALA A 79 23.37 11.23 17.02
C ALA A 79 22.02 10.50 16.94
N PHE A 80 20.91 11.24 17.05
CA PHE A 80 19.56 10.70 16.86
C PHE A 80 19.37 10.13 15.45
N ILE A 81 19.79 10.89 14.42
CA ILE A 81 19.75 10.45 13.03
C ILE A 81 20.52 9.14 12.85
N HIS A 82 21.76 9.08 13.36
CA HIS A 82 22.58 7.87 13.24
C HIS A 82 21.89 6.64 13.85
N PHE A 83 21.27 6.79 15.02
CA PHE A 83 20.54 5.69 15.68
C PHE A 83 19.29 5.28 14.92
N LEU A 84 18.53 6.25 14.40
CA LEU A 84 17.33 6.01 13.59
C LEU A 84 17.69 5.24 12.30
N PHE A 85 18.73 5.68 11.60
CA PHE A 85 19.18 5.00 10.38
C PHE A 85 19.76 3.62 10.67
N SER A 86 20.44 3.41 11.80
CA SER A 86 21.03 2.10 12.12
C SER A 86 20.00 0.97 12.23
N GLY A 87 18.76 1.29 12.65
CA GLY A 87 17.67 0.31 12.76
C GLY A 87 16.82 0.11 11.49
N LEU A 88 17.00 0.93 10.45
CA LEU A 88 16.18 0.87 9.24
C LEU A 88 16.73 -0.16 8.22
N LEU A 89 15.82 -0.91 7.59
CA LEU A 89 16.14 -1.77 6.44
C LEU A 89 16.62 -0.93 5.24
N LEU A 90 17.51 -1.49 4.41
CA LEU A 90 18.16 -0.84 3.25
C LEU A 90 17.25 0.03 2.35
N PRO A 91 16.07 -0.44 1.90
CA PRO A 91 15.21 0.40 1.05
C PRO A 91 14.68 1.63 1.79
N TYR A 92 14.39 1.48 3.09
CA TYR A 92 13.94 2.59 3.94
C TYR A 92 15.08 3.56 4.28
N LYS A 93 16.33 3.08 4.43
CA LYS A 93 17.51 3.94 4.58
C LYS A 93 17.67 4.89 3.38
N CYS A 94 17.43 4.41 2.16
CA CYS A 94 17.58 5.23 0.96
C CYS A 94 16.52 6.33 0.88
N ILE A 95 15.26 6.00 1.19
CA ILE A 95 14.15 6.96 1.20
C ILE A 95 14.32 7.98 2.33
N ALA A 96 14.65 7.51 3.54
CA ALA A 96 14.83 8.39 4.69
C ALA A 96 16.03 9.34 4.48
N SER A 97 17.15 8.88 3.92
CA SER A 97 18.33 9.73 3.69
C SER A 97 18.03 10.82 2.67
N SER A 98 17.38 10.48 1.55
CA SER A 98 16.94 11.46 0.56
C SER A 98 15.97 12.50 1.14
N THR A 99 15.13 12.10 2.09
CA THR A 99 14.16 12.99 2.74
C THR A 99 14.84 13.90 3.75
N PHE A 100 15.74 13.35 4.57
CA PHE A 100 16.51 14.12 5.56
C PHE A 100 17.47 15.11 4.90
N ASP A 101 18.10 14.75 3.77
CA ASP A 101 18.94 15.68 3.00
C ASP A 101 18.14 16.85 2.42
N LYS A 102 16.85 16.69 2.14
CA LYS A 102 15.97 17.77 1.66
C LYS A 102 15.50 18.66 2.80
N VAL A 103 15.17 18.06 3.95
CA VAL A 103 14.82 18.81 5.17
C VAL A 103 16.01 19.62 5.66
N LYS A 104 17.22 19.08 5.60
CA LYS A 104 18.46 19.77 5.97
C LYS A 104 18.77 20.98 5.07
N ARG A 105 18.26 20.99 3.83
CA ARG A 105 18.32 22.13 2.89
C ARG A 105 17.23 23.18 3.15
N GLY A 106 16.41 23.02 4.18
CA GLY A 106 15.33 23.95 4.54
C GLY A 106 14.00 23.67 3.85
N ASP A 107 13.88 22.61 3.04
CA ASP A 107 12.61 22.22 2.41
C ASP A 107 11.78 21.35 3.37
N LEU A 108 11.13 22.01 4.34
CA LEU A 108 10.21 21.37 5.30
C LEU A 108 8.96 20.79 4.61
N MET A 109 8.66 21.21 3.38
CA MET A 109 7.55 20.69 2.58
C MET A 109 7.91 19.40 1.83
N ALA A 110 9.17 18.96 1.87
CA ALA A 110 9.61 17.74 1.19
C ALA A 110 8.90 16.47 1.72
N SER A 111 8.63 16.40 3.02
CA SER A 111 7.89 15.29 3.63
C SER A 111 6.41 15.31 3.22
N ALA A 112 5.77 16.48 3.21
CA ALA A 112 4.39 16.65 2.78
C ALA A 112 4.20 16.28 1.29
N ARG A 113 5.16 16.66 0.43
CA ARG A 113 5.17 16.28 -0.99
C ARG A 113 5.34 14.77 -1.19
N LEU A 114 6.17 14.11 -0.38
CA LEU A 114 6.31 12.65 -0.43
C LEU A 114 5.01 11.95 -0.03
N THR A 115 4.40 12.38 1.07
CA THR A 115 3.09 11.86 1.52
C THR A 115 2.00 12.06 0.47
N ALA A 116 1.96 13.24 -0.17
CA ALA A 116 1.04 13.53 -1.25
C ALA A 116 1.27 12.62 -2.48
N LYS A 117 2.53 12.44 -2.89
CA LYS A 117 2.89 11.53 -4.00
C LYS A 117 2.56 10.07 -3.69
N THR A 118 2.79 9.61 -2.46
CA THR A 118 2.42 8.25 -2.05
C THR A 118 0.90 8.06 -2.01
N SER A 119 0.14 9.09 -1.62
CA SER A 119 -1.33 9.07 -1.67
C SER A 119 -1.85 9.02 -3.12
N GLN A 120 -1.25 9.80 -4.03
CA GLN A 120 -1.57 9.75 -5.46
C GLN A 120 -1.25 8.38 -6.07
N LEU A 121 -0.10 7.79 -5.73
CA LEU A 121 0.26 6.46 -6.18
C LEU A 121 -0.70 5.39 -5.63
N GLN A 122 -1.08 5.50 -4.36
CA GLN A 122 -2.08 4.63 -3.75
C GLN A 122 -3.43 4.74 -4.46
N ALA A 123 -3.88 5.96 -4.78
CA ALA A 123 -5.13 6.18 -5.52
C ALA A 123 -5.08 5.55 -6.92
N LEU A 124 -3.95 5.67 -7.62
CA LEU A 124 -3.71 4.99 -8.91
C LEU A 124 -3.76 3.47 -8.79
N LEU A 125 -3.15 2.90 -7.75
CA LEU A 125 -3.17 1.46 -7.51
C LEU A 125 -4.59 0.95 -7.22
N VAL A 126 -5.40 1.71 -6.45
CA VAL A 126 -6.80 1.37 -6.17
C VAL A 126 -7.66 1.51 -7.43
N LEU A 127 -7.44 2.52 -8.28
CA LEU A 127 -8.10 2.64 -9.57
C LEU A 127 -7.76 1.45 -10.48
N GLY A 128 -6.48 1.09 -10.58
CA GLY A 128 -6.04 -0.10 -11.33
C GLY A 128 -6.68 -1.39 -10.81
N GLN A 129 -6.82 -1.52 -9.49
CA GLN A 129 -7.52 -2.63 -8.86
C GLN A 129 -8.99 -2.70 -9.27
N ILE A 130 -9.70 -1.56 -9.31
CA ILE A 130 -11.10 -1.51 -9.76
C ILE A 130 -11.21 -1.96 -11.21
N VAL A 131 -10.35 -1.45 -12.10
CA VAL A 131 -10.34 -1.83 -13.52
C VAL A 131 -10.11 -3.33 -13.71
N CYS A 132 -9.09 -3.89 -13.04
CA CYS A 132 -8.80 -5.32 -13.10
C CYS A 132 -9.94 -6.17 -12.54
N SER A 133 -10.57 -5.71 -11.45
CA SER A 133 -11.73 -6.38 -10.85
C SER A 133 -12.94 -6.39 -11.78
N THR A 134 -13.23 -5.28 -12.45
CA THR A 134 -14.34 -5.19 -13.41
C THR A 134 -14.05 -6.05 -14.65
N ALA A 135 -12.81 -6.02 -15.15
CA ALA A 135 -12.39 -6.88 -16.27
C ALA A 135 -12.56 -8.37 -15.93
N SER A 136 -12.22 -8.78 -14.70
CA SER A 136 -12.42 -10.15 -14.23
C SER A 136 -13.89 -10.59 -14.29
N VAL A 137 -14.82 -9.72 -13.92
CA VAL A 137 -16.27 -10.03 -13.95
C VAL A 137 -16.77 -10.12 -15.38
N LEU A 138 -16.34 -9.21 -16.26
CA LEU A 138 -16.71 -9.20 -17.68
C LEU A 138 -16.22 -10.45 -18.41
N VAL A 139 -14.97 -10.87 -18.18
CA VAL A 139 -14.42 -12.10 -18.76
C VAL A 139 -15.22 -13.33 -18.29
N LEU A 140 -15.60 -13.38 -17.01
CA LEU A 140 -16.42 -14.46 -16.48
C LEU A 140 -17.82 -14.48 -17.11
N ALA A 141 -18.47 -13.33 -17.22
CA ALA A 141 -19.81 -13.18 -17.82
C ALA A 141 -19.81 -13.57 -19.31
N SER A 142 -18.78 -13.18 -20.06
CA SER A 142 -18.62 -13.54 -21.48
C SER A 142 -18.31 -15.03 -21.72
N GLY A 143 -17.88 -15.75 -20.68
CA GLY A 143 -17.53 -17.18 -20.75
C GLY A 143 -18.66 -18.15 -20.44
N ILE A 144 -19.87 -17.64 -20.17
CA ILE A 144 -21.06 -18.45 -19.90
C ILE A 144 -21.47 -19.15 -21.20
N LYS A 145 -21.50 -20.48 -21.17
CA LYS A 145 -22.07 -21.29 -22.25
C LYS A 145 -23.58 -21.10 -22.24
N ALA A 146 -24.11 -20.55 -23.34
CA ALA A 146 -25.55 -20.57 -23.61
C ALA A 146 -26.02 -22.01 -23.87
#